data_AF-A0A965P9G4-F1
#
_entry.id   AF-A0A965P9G4-F1
#
_cell.length_a   1.000
_cell.length_b   1.000
_cell.length_c   1.000
_cell.angle_alpha   90.00
_cell.angle_beta   90.00
_cell.angle_gamma   90.00
#
_symmetry.space_group_name_H-M   'P 1'
#
loop_
_entity.id
_entity.type
_entity.pdbx_description
1 polymer ?
#
loop_
_entity_poly.entity_id
_entity_poly.type
_entity_poly.pdbx_seq_one_letter_code
_entity_poly.pdbx_strand_id
1 'polypeptide(L)'
;MKIQKPDLAWAYIELLLTENSRLHKTIGLVDRFFGDVMANCSREVYEANMANLTEDLEGLAQFLAIHQERIKALSTHLKGQE
;
A
#
# COMPACT_ATOMS: atom_id res chain seq x y z
N MET A 1 28.67 7.25 -5.64
CA MET A 1 28.54 5.86 -6.16
C MET A 1 27.55 5.88 -7.32
N LYS A 2 27.89 5.33 -8.49
CA LYS A 2 26.90 5.14 -9.57
C LYS A 2 26.00 3.97 -9.16
N ILE A 3 24.71 4.23 -8.96
CA ILE A 3 23.71 3.18 -8.70
C ILE A 3 23.65 2.30 -9.95
N GLN A 4 23.79 0.98 -9.79
CA GLN A 4 23.75 0.06 -10.93
C GLN A 4 22.29 -0.24 -11.31
N LYS A 5 22.01 -0.43 -12.60
CA LYS A 5 20.65 -0.71 -13.10
C LYS A 5 19.97 -1.92 -12.42
N PRO A 6 20.68 -3.03 -12.11
CA PRO A 6 20.09 -4.16 -11.39
C PRO A 6 19.63 -3.80 -9.97
N ASP A 7 20.38 -2.94 -9.26
CA ASP A 7 20.02 -2.51 -7.91
C ASP A 7 18.72 -1.69 -7.90
N LEU A 8 18.52 -0.86 -8.93
CA LEU A 8 17.28 -0.12 -9.16
C LEU A 8 16.09 -1.05 -9.44
N ALA A 9 16.30 -2.09 -10.25
CA ALA A 9 15.27 -3.08 -10.55
C ALA A 9 14.87 -3.90 -9.31
N TRP A 10 15.84 -4.31 -8.49
CA TRP A 10 15.59 -5.02 -7.24
C TRP A 10 14.84 -4.15 -6.23
N ALA A 11 15.27 -2.91 -6.02
CA ALA A 11 14.56 -1.98 -5.14
C ALA A 11 13.11 -1.74 -5.59
N TYR A 12 12.84 -1.78 -6.89
CA TYR A 12 11.49 -1.67 -7.42
C TYR A 12 10.65 -2.93 -7.20
N ILE A 13 11.23 -4.11 -7.38
CA ILE A 13 10.55 -5.38 -7.10
C ILE A 13 10.19 -5.48 -5.62
N GLU A 14 11.11 -5.14 -4.72
CA GLU A 14 10.85 -5.10 -3.27
C GLU A 14 9.72 -4.13 -2.93
N LEU A 15 9.68 -2.96 -3.59
CA LEU A 15 8.61 -1.98 -3.42
C LEU A 15 7.26 -2.55 -3.84
N LEU A 16 7.18 -3.16 -5.02
CA LEU A 16 5.96 -3.77 -5.54
C LEU A 16 5.45 -4.92 -4.66
N LEU A 17 6.36 -5.77 -4.15
CA LEU A 17 6.00 -6.84 -3.22
C LEU A 17 5.45 -6.27 -1.91
N THR A 18 6.06 -5.20 -1.41
CA THR A 18 5.60 -4.50 -0.20
C THR A 18 4.23 -3.88 -0.40
N GLU A 19 4.00 -3.22 -1.54
CA GLU A 19 2.69 -2.66 -1.92
C GLU A 19 1.62 -3.75 -2.03
N ASN A 20 1.93 -4.84 -2.73
CA ASN A 20 0.99 -5.94 -2.91
C ASN A 20 0.60 -6.58 -1.57
N SER A 21 1.57 -6.83 -0.68
CA SER A 21 1.30 -7.34 0.66
C SER A 21 0.44 -6.39 1.50
N ARG A 22 0.68 -5.08 1.42
CA ARG A 22 -0.11 -4.06 2.12
C ARG A 22 -1.54 -4.01 1.60
N LEU A 23 -1.73 -4.02 0.28
CA LEU A 23 -3.06 -4.04 -0.34
C LEU A 23 -3.88 -5.26 0.10
N HIS A 24 -3.28 -6.44 0.17
CA HIS A 24 -3.95 -7.63 0.69
C HIS A 24 -4.39 -7.48 2.15
N LYS A 25 -3.59 -6.82 2.99
CA LYS A 25 -3.98 -6.49 4.37
C LYS A 25 -5.18 -5.54 4.40
N THR A 26 -5.14 -4.45 3.63
CA THR A 26 -6.23 -3.47 3.57
C THR A 26 -7.53 -4.12 3.09
N ILE A 27 -7.49 -4.98 2.06
CA ILE A 27 -8.66 -5.74 1.59
C ILE A 27 -9.23 -6.59 2.73
N GLY A 28 -8.40 -7.30 3.47
CA GLY A 28 -8.87 -8.10 4.61
C GLY A 28 -9.54 -7.28 5.73
N LEU A 29 -9.07 -6.05 5.96
CA LEU A 29 -9.69 -5.12 6.92
C LEU A 29 -11.05 -4.62 6.42
N VAL A 30 -11.15 -4.29 5.13
CA VAL A 30 -12.40 -3.88 4.48
C VAL A 30 -13.43 -5.00 4.54
N ASP A 31 -13.05 -6.23 4.16
CA ASP A 31 -13.92 -7.40 4.20
C ASP A 31 -14.43 -7.66 5.62
N ARG A 32 -13.56 -7.58 6.63
CA ARG A 32 -13.95 -7.73 8.03
C ARG A 32 -14.94 -6.63 8.46
N PHE A 33 -14.63 -5.38 8.17
CA PHE A 33 -15.48 -4.25 8.54
C PHE A 33 -16.89 -4.39 7.96
N PHE A 34 -17.01 -4.67 6.65
CA PHE A 34 -18.31 -4.86 6.03
C PHE A 34 -19.01 -6.15 6.52
N GLY A 35 -18.26 -7.22 6.78
CA GLY A 35 -18.81 -8.44 7.40
C GLY A 35 -19.47 -8.16 8.75
N ASP A 36 -18.80 -7.38 9.60
CA ASP A 36 -19.30 -7.01 10.93
C ASP A 36 -20.51 -6.06 10.84
N VAL A 37 -20.50 -5.10 9.91
CA VAL A 37 -21.67 -4.23 9.64
C VAL A 37 -22.88 -5.07 9.20
N MET A 38 -22.68 -6.00 8.27
CA MET A 38 -23.76 -6.87 7.77
C MET A 38 -24.28 -7.83 8.84
N ALA A 39 -23.47 -8.16 9.84
CA ALA A 39 -23.85 -9.00 10.97
C ALA A 39 -24.56 -8.23 12.11
N ASN A 40 -24.88 -6.93 11.92
CA ASN A 40 -25.39 -6.05 12.98
C ASN A 40 -24.49 -6.05 14.23
N CYS A 41 -23.18 -5.87 14.03
CA CYS A 41 -22.22 -5.79 15.13
C CYS A 41 -22.56 -4.68 16.14
N SER A 42 -22.01 -4.80 17.36
CA SER A 42 -22.15 -3.75 18.36
C SER A 42 -21.46 -2.46 17.92
N ARG A 43 -21.85 -1.34 18.51
CA ARG A 43 -21.25 -0.04 18.24
C ARG A 43 -19.75 -0.04 18.54
N GLU A 44 -19.32 -0.71 19.60
CA GLU A 44 -17.91 -0.81 19.98
C GLU A 44 -17.10 -1.58 18.93
N VAL A 45 -17.65 -2.67 18.38
CA VAL A 45 -17.00 -3.46 17.32
C VAL A 45 -16.90 -2.64 16.04
N TYR A 46 -17.96 -1.92 15.67
CA TYR A 46 -17.96 -1.00 14.54
C TYR A 46 -16.88 0.07 14.66
N GLU A 47 -16.84 0.79 15.79
CA GLU A 47 -15.88 1.88 16.02
C GLU A 47 -14.44 1.38 16.03
N ALA A 48 -14.17 0.22 16.65
CA ALA A 48 -12.84 -0.40 16.66
C ALA A 48 -12.36 -0.79 15.24
N ASN A 49 -13.22 -1.43 14.44
CA ASN A 49 -12.86 -1.82 13.09
C ASN A 49 -12.71 -0.62 12.14
N MET A 50 -13.57 0.40 12.31
CA MET A 50 -13.46 1.65 11.55
C MET A 50 -12.13 2.35 11.86
N ALA A 51 -11.73 2.42 13.13
CA ALA A 51 -10.46 3.01 13.54
C ALA A 51 -9.26 2.26 12.92
N ASN A 52 -9.27 0.93 13.00
CA ASN A 52 -8.23 0.09 12.41
C ASN A 52 -8.13 0.26 10.89
N LEU A 53 -9.27 0.33 10.19
CA LEU A 53 -9.29 0.55 8.73
C LEU A 53 -8.78 1.95 8.38
N THR A 54 -9.15 2.96 9.16
CA THR A 54 -8.71 4.35 8.96
C THR A 54 -7.19 4.46 9.10
N GLU A 55 -6.62 3.89 10.16
CA GLU A 55 -5.17 3.91 10.40
C GLU A 55 -4.40 3.20 9.25
N ASP A 56 -4.90 2.05 8.78
CA ASP A 56 -4.27 1.33 7.68
C ASP A 56 -4.31 2.13 6.36
N LEU A 57 -5.44 2.79 6.07
CA LEU A 57 -5.60 3.65 4.89
C LEU A 57 -4.71 4.89 4.94
N GLU A 58 -4.57 5.53 6.10
CA GLU A 58 -3.63 6.64 6.29
C GLU A 58 -2.18 6.20 6.06
N GLY A 59 -1.80 5.04 6.61
CA GLY A 59 -0.48 4.45 6.40
C GLY A 59 -0.21 4.07 4.94
N LEU A 60 -1.23 3.68 4.18
CA LEU A 60 -1.14 3.43 2.74
C LEU A 60 -0.96 4.74 1.96
N ALA A 61 -1.75 5.77 2.27
CA ALA A 61 -1.65 7.08 1.63
C ALA A 61 -0.27 7.71 1.82
N GLN A 62 0.28 7.66 3.04
CA GLN A 62 1.60 8.20 3.34
C GLN A 62 2.71 7.43 2.60
N PHE A 63 2.59 6.11 2.53
CA PHE A 63 3.54 5.29 1.78
C PHE A 63 3.54 5.67 0.29
N LEU A 64 2.37 5.80 -0.33
CA LEU A 64 2.24 6.20 -1.74
C LEU A 64 2.86 7.58 -1.97
N ALA A 65 2.59 8.55 -1.09
CA ALA A 65 3.16 9.89 -1.19
C ALA A 65 4.71 9.87 -1.20
N ILE A 66 5.33 9.03 -0.35
CA ILE A 66 6.80 8.91 -0.28
C ILE A 66 7.39 8.22 -1.51
N HIS A 67 6.69 7.21 -2.06
CA HIS A 67 7.26 6.33 -3.08
C HIS A 67 6.85 6.70 -4.51
N GLN A 68 5.78 7.47 -4.71
CA GLN A 68 5.29 7.87 -6.03
C GLN A 68 6.35 8.58 -6.87
N GLU A 69 7.11 9.51 -6.28
CA GLU A 69 8.17 10.22 -7.00
C GLU A 69 9.29 9.29 -7.45
N ARG A 70 9.66 8.32 -6.59
CA ARG A 70 10.69 7.31 -6.90
C ARG A 70 10.24 6.38 -8.02
N ILE A 71 8.98 5.93 -7.96
CA ILE A 71 8.36 5.12 -9.02
C ILE A 71 8.34 5.90 -10.35
N LYS A 72 7.96 7.19 -10.32
CA LYS A 72 7.91 8.04 -11.51
C LYS A 72 9.29 8.31 -12.10
N ALA A 73 10.30 8.55 -11.26
CA ALA A 73 11.68 8.72 -11.69
C ALA A 73 12.22 7.46 -12.37
N LEU A 74 11.95 6.29 -11.78
CA LEU A 74 12.35 5.00 -12.36
C LEU A 74 11.65 4.73 -13.69
N SER A 75 10.33 4.92 -13.76
CA SER A 75 9.55 4.75 -15.00
C SER A 75 10.08 5.63 -16.13
N THR A 76 10.41 6.88 -15.82
CA THR A 76 11.02 7.82 -16.78
C THR A 76 12.40 7.32 -17.24
N HIS A 77 13.24 6.83 -16.33
CA HIS A 77 14.56 6.30 -16.66
C HIS A 77 14.51 5.05 -17.55
N LEU A 78 13.50 4.19 -17.35
CA LEU A 78 13.27 3.01 -18.19
C LEU A 78 12.72 3.38 -19.57
N LYS A 79 11.83 4.38 -19.68
CA LYS A 79 11.28 4.86 -20.96
C LYS A 79 12.29 5.60 -21.84
N GLY A 80 13.26 6.30 -21.26
CA GLY A 80 14.31 6.99 -22.01
C GLY A 80 15.41 6.09 -22.59
N GLN A 81 15.20 4.76 -22.63
CA GLN A 81 16.12 3.78 -23.21
C GLN A 81 15.59 3.11 -24.49
N GLU A 82 14.45 3.58 -25.02
CA GLU A 82 14.01 3.36 -26.42
C GLU A 82 14.56 4.47 -27.33
#